data_AF-A0AAV9A0W1-F1
#
_entry.id   AF-A0AAV9A0W1-F1
#
_cell.length_a   1.000
_cell.length_b   1.000
_cell.length_c   1.000
_cell.angle_alpha   90.00
_cell.angle_beta   90.00
_cell.angle_gamma   90.00
#
_symmetry.space_group_name_H-M   'P 1'
#
loop_
_entity.id
_entity.type
_entity.pdbx_description
1 polymer ?
#
loop_
_entity_poly.entity_id
_entity_poly.type
_entity_poly.pdbx_seq_one_letter_code
_entity_poly.pdbx_strand_id
1 'polypeptide(L)' 'MGLKTANLIPTKDPLVAFNGARVVPAGPVMLPVRVGNQTTMTEFTIKDLLSPYNAIIGRTRLAAMKVVPPTYH' A
#
# COMPACT_ATOMS: atom_id res chain seq x y z
N MET A 1 -1.74 2.46 12.89
CA MET A 1 -2.73 3.09 11.98
C MET A 1 -4.19 2.93 12.41
N GLY A 2 -4.55 2.52 13.64
CA GLY A 2 -5.94 2.59 14.16
C GLY A 2 -7.03 1.81 13.39
N LEU A 3 -6.70 1.18 12.26
CA LEU A 3 -7.60 0.39 11.43
C LEU A 3 -7.95 -0.91 12.17
N LYS A 4 -9.24 -1.13 12.42
CA LYS A 4 -9.73 -2.39 12.97
C LYS A 4 -9.86 -3.41 11.84
N THR A 5 -9.54 -4.66 12.12
CA THR A 5 -9.66 -5.76 11.14
C THR A 5 -11.07 -5.91 10.59
N ALA A 6 -12.09 -5.51 11.37
CA ALA A 6 -13.50 -5.47 10.95
C ALA A 6 -13.79 -4.50 9.79
N ASN A 7 -12.90 -3.54 9.51
CA ASN A 7 -13.04 -2.59 8.42
C ASN A 7 -12.36 -3.09 7.12
N LEU A 8 -11.79 -4.30 7.12
CA LEU A 8 -11.05 -4.88 6.00
C LEU A 8 -11.88 -5.98 5.34
N ILE A 9 -11.71 -6.13 4.03
CA ILE A 9 -12.31 -7.25 3.29
C ILE A 9 -11.37 -8.46 3.41
N PRO A 10 -11.79 -9.62 3.95
CA PRO A 10 -10.92 -10.79 4.02
C PRO A 10 -10.46 -11.20 2.63
N THR A 11 -9.16 -11.35 2.43
CA THR A 11 -8.60 -11.83 1.16
C THR A 11 -7.82 -13.13 1.35
N LYS A 12 -7.87 -13.99 0.33
CA LYS A 12 -7.22 -15.31 0.34
C LYS A 12 -5.89 -15.31 -0.42
N ASP A 13 -5.63 -14.26 -1.19
CA ASP A 13 -4.44 -14.16 -2.02
C ASP A 13 -3.23 -13.70 -1.19
N PRO A 14 -2.15 -14.49 -1.11
CA PRO A 14 -0.98 -14.13 -0.33
C PRO A 14 -0.15 -13.07 -1.05
N LEU A 15 0.41 -12.15 -0.28
CA LEU A 15 1.51 -11.30 -0.73
C LEU A 15 2.81 -12.13 -0.72
N VAL A 16 3.54 -12.09 -1.83
CA VAL A 16 4.80 -12.83 -1.99
C VAL A 16 5.96 -11.84 -2.01
N ALA A 17 6.89 -11.99 -1.07
CA ALA A 17 8.11 -11.20 -0.99
C ALA A 17 9.19 -11.75 -1.94
N PHE A 18 10.23 -10.96 -2.20
CA PHE A 18 11.33 -11.34 -3.10
C PHE A 18 12.08 -12.60 -2.65
N ASN A 19 12.13 -12.88 -1.34
CA ASN A 19 12.71 -14.10 -0.79
C ASN A 19 11.78 -15.32 -0.84
N GLY A 20 10.64 -15.23 -1.53
CA GLY A 20 9.63 -16.28 -1.62
C GLY A 20 8.74 -16.40 -0.38
N ALA A 21 8.92 -15.57 0.65
CA ALA A 21 8.06 -15.58 1.82
C ALA A 21 6.64 -15.17 1.43
N ARG A 22 5.65 -15.91 1.93
CA ARG A 22 4.23 -15.66 1.70
C ARG A 22 3.60 -15.12 2.97
N VAL A 23 2.78 -14.09 2.81
CA VAL A 23 2.05 -13.46 3.91
C VAL A 23 0.60 -13.34 3.51
N VAL A 24 -0.29 -13.89 4.32
CA VAL A 24 -1.73 -13.65 4.20
C VAL A 24 -2.02 -12.26 4.74
N PRO A 25 -2.43 -11.29 3.90
CA PRO A 25 -2.75 -9.96 4.38
C PRO A 25 -4.11 -9.96 5.08
N ALA A 26 -4.33 -8.96 5.92
CA ALA A 26 -5.58 -8.78 6.65
C ALA A 26 -6.75 -8.38 5.72
N GLY A 27 -6.44 -7.70 4.62
CA GLY A 27 -7.42 -7.32 3.59
C GLY A 27 -7.12 -5.98 2.93
N PRO A 28 -7.81 -5.64 1.83
CA PRO A 28 -7.75 -4.33 1.22
C PRO A 28 -8.55 -3.30 2.01
N VAL A 29 -8.12 -2.03 1.92
CA VAL A 29 -8.78 -0.84 2.44
C VAL A 29 -8.56 0.33 1.49
N MET A 30 -9.56 1.20 1.33
CA MET A 30 -9.41 2.44 0.59
C MET A 30 -8.90 3.54 1.52
N LEU A 31 -7.73 4.11 1.21
CA LEU A 31 -7.14 5.23 1.95
C LEU A 31 -6.91 6.44 1.04
N PRO A 32 -7.17 7.67 1.51
CA PRO A 32 -6.77 8.86 0.79
C PRO A 32 -5.24 9.01 0.85
N VAL A 33 -4.60 9.08 -0.32
CA VAL A 33 -3.17 9.39 -0.46
C VAL A 33 -3.04 10.81 -0.99
N ARG A 34 -2.26 11.63 -0.30
CA ARG A 34 -1.95 12.99 -0.74
C ARG A 34 -0.50 13.08 -1.20
N VAL A 35 -0.28 13.52 -2.45
CA VAL A 35 1.06 13.83 -2.98
C VAL A 35 1.05 15.24 -3.54
N GLY A 36 1.89 16.11 -2.97
CA GLY A 36 1.82 17.55 -3.26
C GLY A 36 0.43 18.10 -2.96
N ASN A 37 -0.24 18.65 -3.98
CA ASN A 37 -1.60 19.18 -3.88
C ASN A 37 -2.70 18.23 -4.39
N GLN A 38 -2.35 17.01 -4.81
CA GLN A 38 -3.31 16.03 -5.32
C GLN A 38 -3.62 14.99 -4.23
N THR A 39 -4.90 14.73 -4.01
CA THR A 39 -5.39 13.64 -3.14
C THR A 39 -6.12 12.61 -4.00
N THR A 40 -5.86 11.31 -3.80
CA THR A 40 -6.52 10.23 -4.53
C THR A 40 -6.81 9.06 -3.62
N MET A 41 -8.02 8.51 -3.70
CA MET A 41 -8.39 7.29 -2.99
C MET A 41 -7.65 6.10 -3.63
N THR A 42 -6.83 5.42 -2.84
CA THR A 42 -6.00 4.29 -3.28
C THR A 42 -6.31 3.08 -2.41
N GLU A 43 -6.48 1.93 -3.06
CA GLU A 43 -6.61 0.66 -2.36
C GLU A 43 -5.24 0.20 -1.87
N PHE A 44 -5.14 -0.08 -0.57
CA PHE A 44 -3.98 -0.68 0.07
C PHE A 44 -4.35 -2.03 0.66
N THR A 45 -3.46 -2.99 0.51
CA THR A 45 -3.54 -4.25 1.23
C THR A 45 -2.82 -4.11 2.58
N ILE A 46 -3.53 -4.34 3.68
CA ILE A 46 -2.97 -4.23 5.03
C ILE A 46 -2.31 -5.55 5.43
N LYS A 47 -1.11 -5.44 5.99
CA LYS A 47 -0.37 -6.54 6.59
C LYS A 47 -0.19 -6.26 8.08
N ASP A 48 -0.52 -7.24 8.92
CA ASP A 48 -0.24 -7.19 10.36
C ASP A 48 1.11 -7.88 10.66
N LEU A 49 2.19 -7.25 10.19
CA LEU A 49 3.56 -7.68 10.50
C LEU A 49 4.47 -6.46 10.54
N LEU A 50 5.48 -6.52 11.39
CA LEU A 50 6.60 -5.60 11.34
C LEU A 50 7.26 -5.62 9.95
N SER A 51 7.43 -4.42 9.39
CA SER A 51 8.01 -4.17 8.08
C SER A 51 8.87 -2.92 8.19
N PRO A 52 10.03 -2.86 7.51
CA PRO A 52 10.84 -1.65 7.47
C PRO A 52 10.13 -0.47 6.79
N TYR A 53 9.08 -0.75 6.01
CA TYR A 53 8.25 0.24 5.35
C TYR A 53 6.83 0.26 5.92
N ASN A 54 6.30 1.46 6.15
CA ASN A 54 4.92 1.68 6.60
C ASN A 54 3.89 1.49 5.48
N ALA A 55 4.24 1.84 4.25
CA ALA A 55 3.41 1.69 3.07
C ALA A 55 4.28 1.55 1.82
N ILE A 56 3.79 0.80 0.83
CA ILE A 56 4.43 0.65 -0.48
C ILE A 56 3.40 1.08 -1.53
N ILE A 57 3.78 2.04 -2.38
CA ILE A 57 2.94 2.52 -3.48
C ILE A 57 3.63 2.14 -4.79
N GLY A 58 2.92 1.39 -5.64
CA GLY A 58 3.42 0.97 -6.94
C GLY A 58 3.64 2.15 -7.90
N ARG A 59 4.59 1.99 -8.83
CA ARG A 59 4.94 3.00 -9.83
C ARG A 59 3.74 3.46 -10.68
N THR A 60 2.84 2.56 -11.05
CA THR A 60 1.63 2.89 -11.83
C THR A 60 0.73 3.89 -11.11
N ARG A 61 0.59 3.75 -9.77
CA ARG A 61 -0.19 4.69 -8.95
C ARG A 61 0.53 6.03 -8.84
N LEU A 62 1.85 6.03 -8.64
CA LEU A 62 2.66 7.25 -8.64
C LEU A 62 2.59 8.01 -9.97
N ALA A 63 2.66 7.30 -11.10
CA ALA A 63 2.52 7.88 -12.43
C ALA A 63 1.12 8.50 -12.65
N ALA A 64 0.05 7.83 -12.19
CA ALA A 64 -1.32 8.38 -12.24
C ALA A 64 -1.47 9.65 -11.38
N MET A 65 -0.70 9.76 -10.29
CA MET A 65 -0.61 10.96 -9.45
C MET A 65 0.38 12.01 -10.00
N LYS A 66 0.91 11.81 -11.22
CA LYS A 66 1.89 12.69 -11.88
C LYS A 66 3.14 12.96 -11.02
N VAL A 67 3.52 11.99 -10.20
CA VAL A 67 4.69 12.11 -9.32
C VAL A 67 5.95 11.87 -10.15
N VAL A 68 6.83 12.87 -10.18
CA VAL A 68 8.17 12.74 -10.75
C VAL A 68 9.12 12.40 -9.60
N PRO A 69 9.81 11.24 -9.63
CA PRO A 69 10.82 10.92 -8.62
C PRO A 69 11.92 12.00 -8.65
N PRO A 70 12.40 12.47 -7.50
CA PRO A 70 13.58 13.31 -7.49
C PRO A 70 14.74 12.50 -8.09
N THR A 71 15.33 13.01 -9.16
CA THR A 71 16.57 12.47 -9.70
C THR A 71 17.72 13.19 -9.01
N TYR A 72 18.70 12.44 -8.53
CA TYR A 72 19.96 13.03 -8.06
C TYR A 72 20.69 13.58 -9.29
N HIS A 73 21.12 14.84 -9.22
CA HIS A 73 22.05 15.45 -10.17
C HIS A 73 23.47 15.35 -9.62
#